data_AF-A0A1V5UT87-F1
#
_entry.id   AF-A0A1V5UT87-F1
#
_cell.length_a   1.000
_cell.length_b   1.000
_cell.length_c   1.000
_cell.angle_alpha   90.00
_cell.angle_beta   90.00
_cell.angle_gamma   90.00
#
_symmetry.space_group_name_H-M   'P 1'
#
loop_
_entity.id
_entity.type
_entity.pdbx_description
1 polymer ?
#
loop_
_entity_poly.entity_id
_entity_poly.type
_entity_poly.pdbx_seq_one_letter_code
_entity_poly.pdbx_strand_id
1 'polypeptide(L)'
;MNKKEFDPNEEFARREKSCKDGRFIEAFLPVKRHPRYKKRIAELYARYQVFPAGIRIQKGFPELGLCIVFIHWNGILHGKFLTLTSAEKQEYYRKLIEN
;
A
#
# COMPACT_ATOMS: atom_id res chain seq x y z
N MET A 1 -14.95 -9.43 -21.29
CA MET A 1 -13.83 -8.75 -20.58
C MET A 1 -13.16 -9.81 -19.72
N ASN A 2 -12.04 -10.38 -20.19
CA ASN A 2 -11.36 -11.46 -19.47
C ASN A 2 -10.89 -10.94 -18.12
N LYS A 3 -11.47 -11.44 -17.03
CA LYS A 3 -10.98 -11.18 -15.68
C LYS A 3 -9.59 -11.80 -15.62
N LYS A 4 -8.54 -10.99 -15.80
CA LYS A 4 -7.17 -11.44 -15.61
C LYS A 4 -7.11 -11.94 -14.16
N GLU A 5 -6.89 -13.24 -13.98
CA GLU A 5 -6.80 -13.82 -12.65
C GLU A 5 -5.70 -13.12 -11.87
N PHE A 6 -5.95 -12.86 -10.60
CA PHE A 6 -4.98 -12.18 -9.76
C PHE A 6 -3.79 -13.11 -9.50
N ASP A 7 -2.65 -12.79 -10.10
CA ASP A 7 -1.38 -13.41 -9.77
C ASP A 7 -0.60 -12.50 -8.78
N PRO A 8 -0.34 -12.97 -7.54
CA PRO A 8 0.37 -12.18 -6.54
C PRO A 8 1.84 -11.90 -6.90
N ASN A 9 2.48 -12.74 -7.70
CA ASN A 9 3.86 -12.52 -8.16
C ASN A 9 3.91 -11.53 -9.32
N GLU A 10 2.99 -11.63 -10.29
CA GLU A 10 2.89 -10.64 -11.37
C GLU A 10 2.58 -9.25 -10.79
N GLU A 11 1.63 -9.17 -9.85
CA GLU A 11 1.30 -7.90 -9.24
C GLU A 11 2.43 -7.35 -8.36
N PHE A 12 3.17 -8.20 -7.64
CA PHE A 12 4.37 -7.79 -6.92
C PHE A 12 5.42 -7.21 -7.87
N ALA A 13 5.76 -7.92 -8.95
CA ALA A 13 6.76 -7.48 -9.92
C ALA A 13 6.36 -6.15 -10.57
N ARG A 14 5.07 -6.00 -10.91
CA ARG A 14 4.52 -4.74 -11.43
C ARG A 14 4.73 -3.61 -10.42
N ARG A 15 4.35 -3.80 -9.16
CA ARG A 15 4.51 -2.81 -8.09
C ARG A 15 5.96 -2.47 -7.79
N GLU A 16 6.87 -3.44 -7.87
CA GLU A 16 8.30 -3.21 -7.68
C GLU A 16 8.88 -2.34 -8.81
N LYS A 17 8.60 -2.68 -10.07
CA LYS A 17 8.98 -1.86 -11.22
C LYS A 17 8.47 -0.44 -11.09
N SER A 18 7.20 -0.33 -10.72
CA SER A 18 6.52 0.90 -10.39
C SER A 18 7.25 1.77 -9.36
N CYS A 19 7.65 1.20 -8.23
CA CYS A 19 8.44 1.90 -7.21
C CYS A 19 9.81 2.36 -7.74
N LYS A 20 10.51 1.50 -8.50
CA LYS A 20 11.81 1.83 -9.11
C LYS A 20 11.73 3.00 -10.09
N ASP A 21 10.66 3.06 -10.88
CA ASP A 21 10.45 4.12 -11.88
C ASP A 21 10.02 5.46 -11.26
N GLY A 22 9.75 5.52 -9.95
CA GLY A 22 9.32 6.74 -9.24
C GLY A 22 7.94 7.27 -9.66
N ARG A 23 7.14 6.48 -10.38
CA ARG A 23 5.88 6.93 -11.02
C ARG A 23 4.66 7.01 -10.08
N PHE A 24 4.83 6.92 -8.76
CA PHE A 24 3.73 6.74 -7.82
C PHE A 24 3.54 7.94 -6.92
N ILE A 25 2.40 8.61 -7.10
CA ILE A 25 1.87 9.59 -6.14
C ILE A 25 1.14 8.84 -5.01
N GLU A 26 0.36 7.81 -5.36
CA GLU A 26 -0.40 6.97 -4.44
C GLU A 26 -0.42 5.50 -4.91
N ALA A 27 -0.53 4.57 -3.96
CA ALA A 27 -0.67 3.14 -4.20
C ALA A 27 -1.78 2.54 -3.33
N PHE A 28 -2.45 1.52 -3.84
CA PHE A 28 -3.60 0.89 -3.19
C PHE A 28 -3.34 -0.58 -2.89
N LEU A 29 -3.63 -1.01 -1.66
CA LEU A 29 -3.54 -2.40 -1.24
C LEU A 29 -4.89 -2.86 -0.69
N PRO A 30 -5.61 -3.77 -1.38
CA PRO A 30 -6.91 -4.21 -0.89
C PRO A 30 -6.79 -4.96 0.43
N VAL A 31 -7.61 -4.58 1.41
CA VAL A 31 -7.60 -5.16 2.78
C VAL A 31 -7.91 -6.65 2.75
N LYS A 32 -8.77 -7.07 1.82
CA LYS A 32 -9.19 -8.47 1.64
C LYS A 32 -8.10 -9.38 1.03
N ARG A 33 -6.94 -8.85 0.64
CA ARG A 33 -5.83 -9.70 0.15
C ARG A 33 -5.24 -10.52 1.28
N HIS A 34 -4.65 -11.65 0.92
CA HIS A 34 -4.00 -12.54 1.87
C HIS A 34 -2.90 -11.80 2.68
N PRO A 35 -2.78 -12.03 4.00
CA PRO A 35 -1.84 -11.29 4.86
C PRO A 35 -0.38 -11.37 4.40
N ARG A 36 0.08 -12.57 3.99
CA ARG A 36 1.43 -12.75 3.44
C ARG A 36 1.71 -11.84 2.24
N TYR A 37 0.73 -11.65 1.36
CA TYR A 37 0.87 -10.76 0.22
C TYR A 37 0.88 -9.29 0.66
N LYS A 38 -0.03 -8.90 1.56
CA LYS A 38 -0.08 -7.54 2.09
C LYS A 38 1.24 -7.15 2.78
N LYS A 39 1.77 -8.03 3.63
CA LYS A 39 3.06 -7.83 4.29
C LYS A 39 4.20 -7.64 3.28
N ARG A 40 4.29 -8.52 2.29
CA ARG A 40 5.31 -8.44 1.23
C ARG A 40 5.23 -7.12 0.46
N ILE A 41 4.03 -6.63 0.15
CA ILE A 41 3.83 -5.33 -0.51
C ILE A 41 4.15 -4.15 0.40
N ALA A 42 3.74 -4.20 1.68
CA ALA A 42 4.05 -3.15 2.63
C ALA A 42 5.56 -3.00 2.86
N GLU A 43 6.28 -4.11 2.96
CA GLU A 43 7.75 -4.13 3.05
C GLU A 43 8.41 -3.55 1.80
N LEU A 44 7.91 -3.88 0.61
CA LEU A 44 8.36 -3.27 -0.64
C LEU A 44 8.18 -1.75 -0.57
N TYR A 45 6.98 -1.28 -0.23
CA TYR A 45 6.68 0.15 -0.17
C TYR A 45 7.51 0.91 0.86
N ALA A 46 7.75 0.32 2.04
CA ALA A 46 8.59 0.91 3.06
C ALA A 46 10.03 1.17 2.56
N ARG A 47 10.61 0.27 1.76
CA ARG A 47 11.96 0.45 1.16
C ARG A 47 12.04 1.66 0.23
N TYR A 48 10.91 2.07 -0.35
CA TYR A 48 10.79 3.23 -1.24
C TYR A 48 10.10 4.42 -0.57
N GLN A 49 10.08 4.49 0.78
CA GLN A 49 9.47 5.59 1.54
C GLN A 49 7.98 5.82 1.24
N VAL A 50 7.28 4.76 0.87
CA VAL A 50 5.83 4.76 0.59
C VAL A 50 5.12 4.16 1.81
N PHE A 51 4.34 4.97 2.53
CA PHE A 51 3.74 4.58 3.82
C PHE A 51 2.22 4.76 3.82
N PRO A 52 1.49 3.97 4.64
CA PRO A 52 0.04 4.05 4.71
C PRO A 52 -0.42 5.41 5.28
N ALA A 53 -1.39 6.03 4.62
CA ALA A 53 -1.92 7.34 4.99
C ALA A 53 -3.44 7.34 5.25
N GLY A 54 -4.16 6.37 4.70
CA GLY A 54 -5.61 6.31 4.81
C GLY A 54 -6.19 5.00 4.32
N ILE A 55 -7.52 4.90 4.38
CA ILE A 55 -8.27 3.78 3.84
C ILE A 55 -9.43 4.33 3.04
N ARG A 56 -9.61 3.84 1.80
CA ARG A 56 -10.75 4.20 0.97
C ARG A 56 -11.07 3.14 -0.07
N ILE A 57 -12.27 3.18 -0.61
CA ILE A 57 -12.65 2.39 -1.79
C ILE A 57 -12.09 3.09 -3.02
N GLN A 58 -11.37 2.35 -3.87
CA GLN A 58 -10.82 2.91 -5.11
C GLN A 58 -11.94 3.01 -6.15
N LYS A 59 -12.35 4.25 -6.49
CA LYS A 59 -13.49 4.50 -7.40
C LYS A 59 -13.35 3.83 -8.77
N GLY A 60 -12.14 3.69 -9.29
CA GLY A 60 -11.87 3.04 -10.57
C GLY A 60 -11.88 1.51 -10.54
N PHE A 61 -11.83 0.91 -9.34
CA PHE A 61 -11.82 -0.54 -9.12
C PHE A 61 -12.61 -0.89 -7.85
N PRO A 62 -13.92 -0.59 -7.80
CA PRO A 62 -14.75 -0.78 -6.61
C PRO A 62 -14.84 -2.25 -6.18
N GLU A 63 -14.62 -3.19 -7.10
CA GLU A 63 -14.60 -4.64 -6.85
C GLU A 63 -13.47 -5.07 -5.88
N LEU A 64 -12.41 -4.27 -5.76
CA LEU A 64 -11.34 -4.50 -4.78
C LEU A 64 -11.80 -4.19 -3.34
N GLY A 65 -12.91 -3.46 -3.20
CA GLY A 65 -13.45 -3.03 -1.92
C GLY A 65 -12.52 -2.06 -1.19
N LEU A 66 -12.46 -2.21 0.13
CA LEU A 66 -11.70 -1.34 1.01
C LEU A 66 -10.18 -1.54 0.80
N CYS A 67 -9.46 -0.47 0.50
CA CYS A 67 -8.02 -0.49 0.25
C CYS A 67 -7.25 0.41 1.23
N ILE A 68 -6.11 -0.08 1.70
CA ILE A 68 -5.10 0.74 2.37
C ILE A 68 -4.45 1.62 1.30
N VAL A 69 -4.45 2.92 1.53
CA VAL A 69 -3.79 3.90 0.66
C VAL A 69 -2.41 4.16 1.19
N PHE A 70 -1.42 3.96 0.35
CA PHE A 70 -0.05 4.33 0.58
C PHE A 70 0.30 5.57 -0.25
N ILE A 71 1.05 6.48 0.34
CA ILE A 71 1.53 7.68 -0.35
C ILE A 71 3.05 7.75 -0.21
N HIS A 72 3.71 8.40 -1.16
CA HIS A 72 5.15 8.61 -1.08
C HIS A 72 5.45 9.77 -0.12
N TRP A 73 6.29 9.52 0.88
CA TRP A 73 6.68 10.51 1.88
C TRP A 73 8.12 10.94 1.61
N ASN A 74 8.30 11.99 0.79
CA ASN A 74 9.60 12.59 0.50
C ASN A 74 9.85 13.87 1.33
N GLY A 75 11.13 14.22 1.51
CA GLY A 75 11.56 15.48 2.15
C GLY A 75 10.87 15.77 3.49
N ILE A 76 10.20 16.93 3.57
CA ILE A 76 9.51 17.45 4.77
C ILE A 76 8.39 16.50 5.25
N LEU A 77 7.78 15.74 4.34
CA LEU A 77 6.72 14.80 4.70
C LEU A 77 7.29 13.62 5.50
N HIS A 78 8.47 13.09 5.16
CA HIS A 78 9.04 11.93 5.86
C HIS A 78 9.25 12.18 7.37
N GLY A 79 9.79 13.36 7.72
CA GLY A 79 9.93 13.77 9.13
C GLY A 79 8.59 13.90 9.85
N LYS A 80 7.54 14.30 9.11
CA LYS A 80 6.16 14.39 9.62
C LYS A 80 5.50 13.02 9.80
N PHE A 81 5.79 12.01 9.00
CA PHE A 81 5.22 10.66 9.20
C PHE A 81 5.60 10.09 10.57
N LEU A 82 6.88 10.14 10.92
CA LEU A 82 7.39 9.60 12.19
C LEU A 82 6.94 10.41 13.40
N THR A 83 6.67 11.70 13.24
CA THR A 83 6.28 12.61 14.34
C THR A 83 4.77 12.78 14.51
N LEU A 84 3.99 12.68 13.43
CA LEU A 84 2.53 12.92 13.44
C LEU A 84 1.70 11.64 13.43
N THR A 85 2.29 10.49 13.08
CA THR A 85 1.55 9.22 13.08
C THR A 85 1.60 8.62 14.47
N SER A 86 0.52 8.76 15.23
CA SER A 86 0.39 8.19 16.57
C SER A 86 0.64 6.67 16.57
N ALA A 87 1.12 6.14 17.70
CA ALA A 87 1.33 4.70 17.88
C ALA A 87 0.06 3.90 17.57
N GLU A 88 -1.11 4.42 17.94
CA GLU A 88 -2.42 3.82 17.64
C GLU A 88 -2.66 3.67 16.13
N LYS A 89 -2.32 4.70 15.35
CA LYS A 89 -2.50 4.68 13.90
C LYS A 89 -1.50 3.73 13.22
N GLN A 90 -0.27 3.65 13.72
CA GLN A 90 0.72 2.68 13.25
C GLN A 90 0.27 1.24 13.53
N GLU A 91 -0.22 0.99 14.75
CA GLU A 91 -0.74 -0.31 15.17
C GLU A 91 -1.98 -0.71 14.36
N TYR A 92 -2.88 0.24 14.07
CA TYR A 92 -4.03 0.02 13.22
C TYR A 92 -3.65 -0.47 11.82
N TYR A 93 -2.70 0.19 11.15
CA TYR A 93 -2.24 -0.26 9.83
C TYR A 93 -1.48 -1.59 9.90
N ARG A 94 -0.69 -1.81 10.96
CA ARG A 94 -0.01 -3.10 11.18
C ARG A 94 -1.02 -4.24 11.25
N LYS A 95 -2.05 -4.10 12.09
CA LYS A 95 -3.15 -5.08 12.18
C LYS A 95 -3.84 -5.32 10.84
N LEU A 96 -4.03 -4.29 10.02
CA LEU A 96 -4.65 -4.46 8.69
C LEU A 96 -3.76 -5.16 7.66
N ILE A 97 -2.44 -5.08 7.83
CA ILE A 97 -1.47 -5.73 6.96
C ILE A 97 -1.25 -7.19 7.40
N GLU A 98 -1.27 -7.44 8.71
CA GLU A 98 -0.96 -8.73 9.32
C GLU A 98 -2.16 -9.66 9.57
N ASN A 99 -3.38 -9.13 9.71
CA ASN A 99 -4.64 -9.91 9.72
C ASN A 99 -5.18 -10.11 8.31
#